data_AF-A0A6A6AZU7-F1
#
_entry.id   AF-A0A6A6AZU7-F1
#
_cell.length_a   1.000
_cell.length_b   1.000
_cell.length_c   1.000
_cell.angle_alpha   90.00
_cell.angle_beta   90.00
_cell.angle_gamma   90.00
#
_symmetry.space_group_name_H-M   'P 1'
#
loop_
_entity.id
_entity.type
_entity.pdbx_description
1 polymer ?
#
loop_
_entity_poly.entity_id
_entity_poly.type
_entity_poly.pdbx_seq_one_letter_code
_entity_poly.pdbx_strand_id
1 'polypeptide(L)'
;MPEKRRHNDPDAARAPTKKHQRDAKHHKGGFQVGPANLPDGTHRRKVLKIKQDLIHKAKIKKQYAKLKERELNHQPSAATAAHDDDEPTAEPASLEPHPDRQKNLEKSPTPEPEPREPRERRPRKQRTTPYAKEAAAAQKRKEEAEERRRAREEAERQKQERLAEREKFRKAMAKARGAKDGKRRLGREAPVLLDKIKRLVGQT
;
A
#
# COMPACT_ATOMS: atom_id res chain seq x y z
N MET A 1 -30.04 -20.42 28.46
CA MET A 1 -30.03 -19.00 28.86
C MET A 1 -28.58 -18.52 28.93
N PRO A 2 -28.04 -17.79 27.94
CA PRO A 2 -26.66 -17.34 27.99
C PRO A 2 -26.54 -15.92 28.55
N GLU A 3 -25.85 -15.79 29.68
CA GLU A 3 -25.47 -14.53 30.32
C GLU A 3 -24.52 -13.70 29.45
N LYS A 4 -24.90 -12.45 29.18
CA LYS A 4 -24.04 -11.43 28.56
C LYS A 4 -22.99 -10.96 29.58
N ARG A 5 -21.72 -11.27 29.33
CA ARG A 5 -20.58 -10.72 30.07
C ARG A 5 -20.55 -9.20 29.93
N ARG A 6 -20.65 -8.48 31.05
CA ARG A 6 -20.49 -7.02 31.11
C ARG A 6 -19.01 -6.66 30.95
N HIS A 7 -18.72 -5.74 30.04
CA HIS A 7 -17.41 -5.12 29.92
C HIS A 7 -17.19 -4.23 31.15
N ASN A 8 -16.11 -4.45 31.91
CA ASN A 8 -15.71 -3.57 32.99
C ASN A 8 -14.97 -2.37 32.39
N ASP A 9 -15.66 -1.23 32.27
CA ASP A 9 -15.05 0.07 31.98
C ASP A 9 -14.59 0.72 33.30
N PRO A 10 -13.29 0.92 33.54
CA PRO A 10 -12.79 1.61 34.72
C PRO A 10 -12.74 3.13 34.51
N ASP A 11 -13.83 3.74 34.03
CA ASP A 11 -13.86 5.19 33.71
C ASP A 11 -15.16 5.90 34.18
N ALA A 12 -15.90 5.30 35.12
CA ALA A 12 -17.17 5.81 35.63
C ALA A 12 -17.08 6.45 37.04
N ALA A 13 -15.96 7.09 37.39
CA ALA A 13 -15.83 7.76 38.68
C ALA A 13 -15.02 9.06 38.62
N ARG A 14 -15.49 10.09 37.88
CA ARG A 14 -15.27 11.49 38.30
C ARG A 14 -16.18 12.49 37.57
N ALA A 15 -17.31 12.84 38.20
CA ALA A 15 -18.05 14.05 37.85
C ALA A 15 -17.17 15.30 38.12
N PRO A 16 -17.18 16.33 37.24
CA PRO A 16 -16.36 17.51 37.43
C PRO A 16 -17.03 18.46 38.43
N THR A 17 -16.46 18.59 39.63
CA THR A 17 -16.82 19.68 40.54
C THR A 17 -16.19 20.98 40.03
N LYS A 18 -17.04 21.88 39.52
CA LYS A 18 -16.71 23.30 39.34
C LYS A 18 -16.38 23.88 40.70
N LYS A 19 -15.10 24.14 40.98
CA LYS A 19 -14.64 25.00 42.08
C LYS A 19 -13.57 25.96 41.57
N HIS A 20 -13.98 27.22 41.50
CA HIS A 20 -13.22 28.46 41.58
C HIS A 20 -11.90 28.56 40.81
N GLN A 21 -11.97 29.29 39.70
CA GLN A 21 -10.90 30.18 39.28
C GLN A 21 -10.43 30.99 40.49
N ARG A 22 -9.24 30.68 40.97
CA ARG A 22 -8.40 31.64 41.66
C ARG A 22 -7.13 31.71 40.85
N ASP A 23 -6.85 32.91 40.37
CA ASP A 23 -5.63 33.27 39.67
C ASP A 23 -4.42 33.01 40.57
N ALA A 24 -4.00 31.75 40.61
CA ALA A 24 -2.74 31.36 41.19
C ALA A 24 -1.68 31.90 40.22
N LYS A 25 -1.19 33.10 40.52
CA LYS A 25 0.01 33.67 39.89
C LYS A 25 1.03 32.55 39.81
N HIS A 26 1.25 32.02 38.61
CA HIS A 26 2.31 31.06 38.38
C HIS A 26 3.60 31.76 38.77
N HIS A 27 4.15 31.42 39.94
CA HIS A 27 5.52 31.80 40.26
C HIS A 27 6.36 31.24 39.12
N LYS A 28 6.87 32.13 38.26
CA LYS A 28 7.72 31.76 37.14
C LYS A 28 8.93 31.10 37.77
N GLY A 29 8.94 29.77 37.79
CA GLY A 29 10.09 29.01 38.25
C GLY A 29 11.31 29.54 37.52
N GLY A 30 12.42 29.75 38.23
CA GLY A 30 13.69 30.09 37.61
C GLY A 30 14.06 29.05 36.55
N PHE A 31 15.10 29.32 35.76
CA PHE A 31 15.52 28.47 34.64
C PHE A 31 15.67 27.00 35.07
N GLN A 32 14.63 26.20 34.83
CA GLN A 32 14.58 24.79 35.19
C GLN A 32 15.34 24.02 34.11
N VAL A 33 16.60 23.69 34.39
CA VAL A 33 17.44 22.86 33.53
C VAL A 33 17.14 21.41 33.82
N GLY A 34 16.02 20.93 33.30
CA GLY A 34 15.59 19.55 33.42
C GLY A 34 15.21 18.98 32.05
N PRO A 35 15.22 17.64 31.86
CA PRO A 35 14.91 16.99 30.59
C PRO A 35 13.52 17.36 30.03
N ALA A 36 12.63 17.91 30.84
CA ALA A 36 11.33 18.45 30.43
C ALA A 36 11.39 19.82 29.73
N ASN A 37 12.43 20.63 29.98
CA ASN A 37 12.62 21.98 29.43
C ASN A 37 13.84 22.08 28.48
N LEU A 38 14.57 20.98 28.29
CA LEU A 38 15.55 20.91 27.22
C LEU A 38 14.81 20.93 25.87
N PRO A 39 15.35 21.62 24.85
CA PRO A 39 14.75 21.62 23.54
C PRO A 39 14.61 20.18 23.06
N ASP A 40 13.36 19.70 23.06
CA ASP A 40 12.97 18.43 22.49
C ASP A 40 13.69 18.28 21.15
N GLY A 41 14.55 17.26 21.05
CA GLY A 41 15.55 17.15 20.01
C GLY A 41 14.99 17.43 18.61
N THR A 42 15.84 17.88 17.71
CA THR A 42 15.49 18.33 16.34
C THR A 42 14.46 17.45 15.62
N HIS A 43 14.46 16.14 15.89
CA HIS A 43 13.51 15.17 15.36
C HIS A 43 12.14 15.16 16.05
N ARG A 44 12.03 15.36 17.37
CA ARG A 44 10.74 15.36 18.10
C ARG A 44 9.85 16.51 17.64
N ARG A 45 10.41 17.71 17.42
CA ARG A 45 9.68 18.85 16.82
C ARG A 45 9.16 18.56 15.42
N LYS A 46 10.00 17.94 14.57
CA LYS A 46 9.59 17.54 13.21
C LYS A 46 8.45 16.51 13.25
N VAL A 47 8.53 15.50 14.12
CA VAL A 47 7.47 14.49 14.27
C VAL A 47 6.17 15.11 14.77
N LEU A 48 6.22 16.01 15.76
CA LEU A 48 5.05 16.74 16.24
C LEU A 48 4.42 17.61 15.15
N LYS A 49 5.25 18.34 14.38
CA LYS A 49 4.79 19.14 13.23
C LYS A 49 4.12 18.28 12.16
N ILE A 50 4.77 17.18 11.75
CA ILE A 50 4.21 16.23 10.77
C ILE A 50 2.87 15.69 11.26
N LYS A 51 2.77 15.32 12.53
CA LYS A 51 1.52 14.82 13.14
C LYS A 51 0.43 15.90 13.12
N GLN A 52 0.76 17.14 13.51
CA GLN A 52 -0.18 18.26 13.47
C GLN A 52 -0.66 18.57 12.04
N ASP A 53 0.26 18.61 11.08
CA ASP A 53 -0.06 18.84 9.66
C ASP A 53 -0.97 17.75 9.09
N LEU A 54 -0.74 16.48 9.44
CA LEU A 54 -1.55 15.36 8.99
C LEU A 54 -2.96 15.41 9.59
N ILE A 55 -3.07 15.74 10.88
CA ILE A 55 -4.36 15.95 11.55
C ILE A 55 -5.11 17.12 10.90
N HIS A 56 -4.43 18.24 10.63
CA HIS A 56 -5.03 19.41 10.00
C HIS A 56 -5.57 19.11 8.60
N LYS A 57 -4.76 18.46 7.74
CA LYS A 57 -5.20 18.01 6.41
C LYS A 57 -6.42 17.08 6.48
N ALA A 58 -6.46 16.16 7.44
CA ALA A 58 -7.61 15.29 7.64
C ALA A 58 -8.86 16.06 8.08
N LYS A 59 -8.72 17.06 8.95
CA LYS A 59 -9.84 17.93 9.36
C LYS A 59 -10.39 18.74 8.18
N ILE A 60 -9.52 19.35 7.38
CA ILE A 60 -9.92 20.09 6.17
C ILE A 60 -10.67 19.17 5.21
N LYS A 61 -10.14 17.98 4.92
CA LYS A 61 -10.81 17.01 4.03
C LYS A 61 -12.19 16.60 4.56
N LYS A 62 -12.33 16.38 5.86
CA LYS A 62 -13.63 16.06 6.49
C LYS A 62 -14.61 17.23 6.38
N GLN A 63 -14.16 18.46 6.62
CA GLN A 63 -15.00 19.65 6.49
C GLN A 63 -15.43 19.87 5.03
N TYR A 64 -14.51 19.72 4.09
CA TYR A 64 -14.78 19.84 2.67
C TYR A 64 -15.78 18.77 2.18
N ALA A 65 -15.62 17.52 2.61
CA ALA A 65 -16.58 16.46 2.29
C ALA A 65 -17.99 16.80 2.78
N LYS A 66 -18.12 17.31 4.02
CA LYS A 66 -19.40 17.77 4.57
C LYS A 66 -20.02 18.92 3.80
N LEU A 67 -19.22 19.89 3.35
CA LEU A 67 -19.72 21.00 2.53
C LEU A 67 -20.17 20.50 1.17
N LYS A 68 -19.38 19.63 0.53
CA LYS A 68 -19.72 19.03 -0.76
C LYS A 68 -21.00 18.20 -0.70
N GLU A 69 -21.20 17.42 0.37
CA GLU A 69 -22.46 16.69 0.60
C GLU A 69 -23.65 17.62 0.80
N ARG A 70 -23.46 18.73 1.54
CA ARG A 70 -24.50 19.76 1.69
C ARG A 70 -24.82 20.42 0.36
N GLU A 71 -23.82 20.80 -0.42
CA GLU A 71 -24.00 21.41 -1.74
C GLU A 71 -24.71 20.46 -2.70
N LEU A 72 -24.35 19.17 -2.71
CA LEU A 72 -25.04 18.17 -3.52
C LEU A 72 -26.51 17.99 -3.09
N ASN A 73 -26.78 17.99 -1.79
CA ASN A 73 -28.13 17.87 -1.25
C ASN A 73 -28.95 19.17 -1.38
N HIS A 74 -28.30 20.34 -1.47
CA HIS A 74 -28.91 21.66 -1.64
C HIS A 74 -28.87 22.14 -3.10
N GLN A 75 -28.37 21.34 -4.05
CA GLN A 75 -28.61 21.61 -5.46
C GLN A 75 -30.09 21.31 -5.74
N PRO A 76 -30.95 22.32 -5.97
CA PRO A 76 -32.25 22.06 -6.55
C PRO A 76 -32.02 21.47 -7.94
N SER A 77 -32.79 20.44 -8.29
CA SER A 77 -32.83 19.81 -9.61
C SER A 77 -33.11 20.86 -10.69
N ALA A 78 -32.07 21.46 -11.23
CA ALA A 78 -32.15 22.32 -12.41
C ALA A 78 -31.91 21.45 -13.65
N ALA A 79 -33.04 21.16 -14.31
CA ALA A 79 -33.20 20.82 -15.73
C ALA A 79 -32.79 19.42 -16.21
N THR A 80 -33.76 18.51 -16.14
CA THR A 80 -34.29 17.87 -17.34
C THR A 80 -34.84 18.94 -18.33
N ALA A 81 -34.13 19.21 -19.43
CA ALA A 81 -34.57 19.84 -20.69
C ALA A 81 -33.32 19.96 -21.59
N ALA A 82 -33.24 19.58 -22.86
CA ALA A 82 -34.22 19.18 -23.85
C ALA A 82 -33.50 18.26 -24.87
N HIS A 83 -34.16 17.20 -25.31
CA HIS A 83 -33.85 16.52 -26.57
C HIS A 83 -35.20 16.25 -27.24
N ASP A 84 -35.73 17.29 -27.88
CA ASP A 84 -36.68 17.15 -28.98
C ASP A 84 -35.87 16.65 -30.17
N ASP A 85 -36.19 15.47 -30.69
CA ASP A 85 -35.90 15.09 -32.07
C ASP A 85 -36.94 14.03 -32.49
N ASP A 86 -37.93 14.54 -33.21
CA ASP A 86 -38.88 13.94 -34.15
C ASP A 86 -38.53 12.52 -34.66
N GLU A 87 -39.50 11.61 -34.56
CA GLU A 87 -39.58 10.40 -35.40
C GLU A 87 -39.81 10.77 -36.87
N PRO A 88 -39.30 9.96 -37.81
CA PRO A 88 -40.26 9.37 -38.76
C PRO A 88 -40.04 7.87 -38.99
N THR A 89 -41.10 7.13 -38.68
CA THR A 89 -41.74 6.06 -39.46
C THR A 89 -40.85 5.12 -40.31
N ALA A 90 -40.73 3.88 -39.83
CA ALA A 90 -40.19 2.75 -40.56
C ALA A 90 -41.16 2.25 -41.66
N GLU A 91 -40.70 2.22 -42.91
CA GLU A 91 -41.27 1.36 -43.95
C GLU A 91 -40.47 0.04 -44.02
N PRO A 92 -41.12 -1.13 -44.10
CA PRO A 92 -40.41 -2.41 -44.17
C PRO A 92 -39.75 -2.57 -45.54
N ALA A 93 -38.43 -2.43 -45.60
CA ALA A 93 -37.62 -2.75 -46.76
C ALA A 93 -37.87 -4.21 -47.21
N SER A 94 -38.59 -4.39 -48.31
CA SER A 94 -38.79 -5.68 -48.95
C SER A 94 -37.43 -6.32 -49.28
N LEU A 95 -37.21 -7.52 -48.76
CA LEU A 95 -35.96 -8.28 -48.84
C LEU A 95 -35.73 -8.92 -50.22
N GLU A 96 -36.21 -8.32 -51.31
CA GLU A 96 -35.96 -8.80 -52.67
C GLU A 96 -34.84 -7.97 -53.32
N PRO A 97 -33.77 -8.60 -53.82
CA PRO A 97 -32.71 -7.86 -54.51
C PRO A 97 -33.23 -7.30 -55.83
N HIS A 98 -33.01 -6.00 -56.05
CA HIS A 98 -33.38 -5.27 -57.28
C HIS A 98 -32.91 -6.03 -58.54
N PRO A 99 -33.72 -6.08 -59.63
CA PRO A 99 -33.43 -6.89 -60.83
C PRO A 99 -32.08 -6.57 -61.48
N ASP A 100 -31.60 -5.33 -61.36
CA ASP A 100 -30.28 -4.93 -61.88
C ASP A 100 -29.12 -5.60 -61.12
N ARG A 101 -29.32 -5.98 -59.85
CA ARG A 101 -28.36 -6.74 -59.07
C ARG A 101 -28.27 -8.19 -59.52
N GLN A 102 -29.38 -8.77 -59.98
CA GLN A 102 -29.44 -10.14 -60.51
C GLN A 102 -28.70 -10.25 -61.85
N LYS A 103 -28.90 -9.29 -62.76
CA LYS A 103 -28.20 -9.23 -64.05
C LYS A 103 -26.68 -9.14 -63.91
N ASN A 104 -26.18 -8.44 -62.88
CA ASN A 104 -24.75 -8.34 -62.60
C ASN A 104 -24.16 -9.62 -61.98
N LEU A 105 -24.96 -10.42 -61.27
CA LEU A 105 -24.54 -11.74 -60.76
C LEU A 105 -24.48 -12.78 -61.89
N GLU A 106 -25.43 -12.75 -62.81
CA GLU A 106 -25.47 -13.68 -63.95
C GLU A 106 -24.40 -13.40 -65.01
N LYS A 107 -23.98 -12.13 -65.16
CA LYS A 107 -23.03 -11.72 -66.19
C LYS A 107 -21.55 -11.97 -65.85
N SER A 108 -21.23 -12.40 -64.63
CA SER A 108 -19.87 -12.78 -64.26
C SER A 108 -19.68 -14.30 -64.35
N PRO A 109 -19.00 -14.84 -65.38
CA PRO A 109 -18.49 -16.21 -65.30
C PRO A 109 -17.40 -16.24 -64.22
N THR A 110 -17.58 -17.09 -63.21
CA THR A 110 -16.66 -17.30 -62.10
C THR A 110 -15.31 -17.79 -62.63
N PRO A 111 -14.23 -16.99 -62.59
CA PRO A 111 -12.90 -17.52 -62.87
C PRO A 111 -12.46 -18.40 -61.69
N GLU A 112 -11.99 -19.61 -62.00
CA GLU A 112 -11.41 -20.56 -61.07
C GLU A 112 -10.27 -19.88 -60.27
N PRO A 113 -10.22 -20.01 -58.93
CA PRO A 113 -9.31 -19.22 -58.12
C PRO A 113 -7.88 -19.73 -58.24
N GLU A 114 -7.04 -19.04 -59.03
CA GLU A 114 -5.59 -19.19 -58.91
C GLU A 114 -5.13 -18.94 -57.46
N PRO A 115 -4.17 -19.70 -56.91
CA PRO A 115 -3.65 -19.52 -55.56
C PRO A 115 -2.90 -18.19 -55.50
N ARG A 116 -3.63 -17.12 -55.20
CA ARG A 116 -3.06 -15.78 -54.96
C ARG A 116 -2.11 -15.87 -53.77
N GLU A 117 -0.84 -15.54 -53.99
CA GLU A 117 0.12 -15.42 -52.91
C GLU A 117 -0.43 -14.51 -51.80
N PRO A 118 -0.27 -14.89 -50.51
CA PRO A 118 -0.79 -14.12 -49.41
C PRO A 118 -0.09 -12.76 -49.38
N ARG A 119 -0.73 -11.75 -49.97
CA ARG A 119 -0.30 -10.34 -49.90
C ARG A 119 0.05 -10.02 -48.46
N GLU A 120 1.31 -9.65 -48.22
CA GLU A 120 1.82 -9.29 -46.90
C GLU A 120 0.90 -8.27 -46.25
N ARG A 121 0.08 -8.75 -45.31
CA ARG A 121 -0.88 -7.91 -44.60
C ARG A 121 -0.05 -6.97 -43.73
N ARG A 122 -0.05 -5.68 -44.07
CA ARG A 122 0.58 -4.62 -43.27
C ARG A 122 0.22 -4.82 -41.80
N PRO A 123 1.20 -4.79 -40.88
CA PRO A 123 0.95 -5.06 -39.47
C PRO A 123 -0.11 -4.11 -38.93
N ARG A 124 -1.16 -4.69 -38.37
CA ARG A 124 -2.30 -3.93 -37.84
C ARG A 124 -1.80 -3.15 -36.62
N LYS A 125 -1.95 -1.82 -36.65
CA LYS A 125 -1.58 -0.96 -35.52
C LYS A 125 -2.37 -1.40 -34.28
N GLN A 126 -1.66 -1.66 -33.18
CA GLN A 126 -2.26 -2.02 -31.89
C GLN A 126 -3.19 -0.88 -31.45
N ARG A 127 -4.45 -1.22 -31.13
CA ARG A 127 -5.43 -0.25 -30.66
C ARG A 127 -4.98 0.30 -29.30
N THR A 128 -4.91 1.62 -29.19
CA THR A 128 -4.59 2.29 -27.94
C THR A 128 -5.75 2.10 -26.96
N THR A 129 -5.53 1.36 -25.88
CA THR A 129 -6.52 1.27 -24.80
C THR A 129 -6.49 2.57 -23.98
N PRO A 130 -7.64 3.02 -23.46
CA PRO A 130 -7.77 4.34 -22.82
C PRO A 130 -6.89 4.55 -21.57
N TYR A 131 -6.34 3.48 -20.98
CA TYR A 131 -5.57 3.54 -19.73
C TYR A 131 -4.19 2.85 -19.82
N ALA A 132 -3.63 2.68 -21.01
CA ALA A 132 -2.34 2.01 -21.19
C ALA A 132 -1.21 2.64 -20.34
N LYS A 133 -1.19 3.98 -20.23
CA LYS A 133 -0.20 4.72 -19.43
C LYS A 133 -0.38 4.50 -17.93
N GLU A 134 -1.62 4.43 -17.46
CA GLU A 134 -1.95 4.19 -16.05
C GLU A 134 -1.66 2.75 -15.65
N ALA A 135 -1.94 1.78 -16.52
CA ALA A 135 -1.58 0.38 -16.32
C ALA A 135 -0.06 0.20 -16.19
N ALA A 136 0.72 0.86 -17.06
CA ALA A 136 2.17 0.84 -16.97
C ALA A 136 2.68 1.51 -15.67
N ALA A 137 2.08 2.62 -15.25
CA ALA A 137 2.42 3.25 -13.97
C ALA A 137 2.06 2.36 -12.77
N ALA A 138 0.94 1.64 -12.84
CA ALA A 138 0.52 0.70 -11.80
C ALA A 138 1.45 -0.52 -11.71
N GLN A 139 1.92 -1.04 -12.85
CA GLN A 139 2.91 -2.12 -12.90
C GLN A 139 4.24 -1.70 -12.26
N LYS A 140 4.77 -0.53 -12.63
CA LYS A 140 5.99 0.01 -12.01
C LYS A 140 5.87 0.16 -10.48
N ARG A 141 4.73 0.63 -9.98
CA ARG A 141 4.47 0.71 -8.54
C ARG A 141 4.40 -0.65 -7.85
N LYS A 142 3.88 -1.68 -8.53
CA LYS A 142 3.86 -3.06 -8.01
C LYS A 142 5.26 -3.63 -7.96
N GLU A 143 6.05 -3.44 -9.02
CA GLU A 143 7.45 -3.88 -9.10
C GLU A 143 8.29 -3.25 -7.99
N GLU A 144 8.22 -1.92 -7.81
CA GLU A 144 8.95 -1.22 -6.73
C GLU A 144 8.53 -1.73 -5.33
N ALA A 145 7.23 -1.98 -5.13
CA ALA A 145 6.74 -2.54 -3.87
C ALA A 145 7.23 -3.97 -3.63
N GLU A 146 7.32 -4.78 -4.68
CA GLU A 146 7.86 -6.14 -4.62
C GLU A 146 9.36 -6.16 -4.38
N GLU A 147 10.13 -5.29 -5.03
CA GLU A 147 11.57 -5.13 -4.78
C GLU A 147 11.82 -4.72 -3.33
N ARG A 148 11.03 -3.76 -2.81
CA ARG A 148 11.11 -3.36 -1.41
C ARG A 148 10.74 -4.50 -0.45
N ARG A 149 9.81 -5.38 -0.84
CA ARG A 149 9.45 -6.57 -0.07
C ARG A 149 10.60 -7.59 -0.09
N ARG A 150 11.14 -7.90 -1.27
CA ARG A 150 12.28 -8.81 -1.45
C ARG A 150 13.50 -8.34 -0.66
N ALA A 151 13.84 -7.06 -0.72
CA ALA A 151 14.95 -6.48 0.06
C ALA A 151 14.75 -6.65 1.58
N ARG A 152 13.51 -6.54 2.08
CA ARG A 152 13.20 -6.80 3.49
C ARG A 152 13.34 -8.28 3.82
N GLU A 153 12.79 -9.16 2.99
CA GLU A 153 12.87 -10.61 3.16
C GLU A 153 14.33 -11.09 3.15
N GLU A 154 15.16 -10.58 2.24
CA GLU A 154 16.60 -10.88 2.19
C GLU A 154 17.34 -10.38 3.43
N ALA A 155 17.06 -9.14 3.87
CA ALA A 155 17.64 -8.62 5.11
C ALA A 155 17.22 -9.42 6.34
N GLU A 156 15.98 -9.91 6.40
CA GLU A 156 15.50 -10.80 7.45
C GLU A 156 16.17 -12.18 7.39
N ARG A 157 16.33 -12.77 6.20
CA ARG A 157 17.05 -14.03 6.00
C ARG A 157 18.50 -13.91 6.47
N GLN A 158 19.21 -12.86 6.07
CA GLN A 158 20.59 -12.63 6.54
C GLN A 158 20.68 -12.47 8.06
N LYS A 159 19.71 -11.77 8.68
CA LYS A 159 19.63 -11.67 10.15
C LYS A 159 19.37 -13.02 10.79
N GLN A 160 18.46 -13.82 10.24
CA GLN A 160 18.14 -15.15 10.73
C GLN A 160 19.34 -16.10 10.62
N GLU A 161 20.08 -16.06 9.52
CA GLU A 161 21.32 -16.83 9.35
C GLU A 161 22.36 -16.44 10.40
N ARG A 162 22.61 -15.14 10.59
CA ARG A 162 23.52 -14.64 11.65
C ARG A 162 23.06 -15.06 13.05
N LEU A 163 21.76 -15.03 13.33
CA LEU A 163 21.23 -15.48 14.62
C LEU A 163 21.39 -17.00 14.79
N ALA A 164 21.07 -17.78 13.78
CA ALA A 164 21.19 -19.24 13.79
C ALA A 164 22.66 -19.68 13.95
N GLU A 165 23.61 -19.02 13.30
CA GLU A 165 25.04 -19.25 13.50
C GLU A 165 25.48 -18.94 14.93
N ARG A 166 25.00 -17.82 15.50
CA ARG A 166 25.27 -17.46 16.89
C ARG A 166 24.67 -18.47 17.87
N GLU A 167 23.47 -18.97 17.60
CA GLU A 167 22.81 -19.99 18.42
C GLU A 167 23.52 -21.34 18.32
N LYS A 168 23.90 -21.77 17.12
CA LYS A 168 24.73 -22.97 16.91
C LYS A 168 26.04 -22.86 17.70
N PHE A 169 26.72 -21.72 17.62
CA PHE A 169 27.94 -21.45 18.37
C PHE A 169 27.70 -21.46 19.89
N ARG A 170 26.64 -20.81 20.36
CA ARG A 170 26.25 -20.79 21.78
C ARG A 170 25.95 -22.20 22.30
N LYS A 171 25.22 -23.01 21.52
CA LYS A 171 24.89 -24.39 21.86
C LYS A 171 26.13 -25.28 21.89
N ALA A 172 27.05 -25.13 20.94
CA ALA A 172 28.33 -25.85 20.94
C ALA A 172 29.19 -25.49 22.15
N MET A 173 29.30 -24.19 22.48
CA MET A 173 30.01 -23.72 23.68
C MET A 173 29.35 -24.21 24.97
N ALA A 174 28.02 -24.19 25.07
CA ALA A 174 27.29 -24.71 26.22
C ALA A 174 27.51 -26.21 26.40
N LYS A 175 27.50 -26.98 25.30
CA LYS A 175 27.81 -28.42 25.31
C LYS A 175 29.25 -28.71 25.73
N ALA A 176 30.20 -27.87 25.32
CA ALA A 176 31.61 -28.00 25.70
C ALA A 176 31.86 -27.61 27.18
N ARG A 177 31.15 -26.58 27.68
CA ARG A 177 31.25 -26.08 29.06
C ARG A 177 30.48 -26.88 30.10
N GLY A 178 29.52 -27.72 29.70
CA GLY A 178 28.57 -28.43 30.58
C GLY A 178 29.18 -29.54 31.46
N ALA A 179 30.39 -29.37 31.98
CA ALA A 179 30.98 -30.27 32.95
C ALA A 179 30.21 -30.21 34.28
N LYS A 180 29.90 -31.38 34.84
CA LYS A 180 29.13 -31.56 36.09
C LYS A 180 29.76 -30.82 37.28
N ASP A 181 31.08 -30.64 37.26
CA ASP A 181 31.87 -30.05 38.35
C ASP A 181 32.16 -28.55 38.16
N GLY A 182 31.56 -27.90 37.15
CA GLY A 182 31.78 -26.48 36.84
C GLY A 182 33.18 -26.14 36.28
N LYS A 183 34.10 -27.11 36.22
CA LYS A 183 35.44 -26.96 35.65
C LYS A 183 35.40 -26.92 34.12
N ARG A 184 36.06 -25.93 33.52
CA ARG A 184 36.16 -25.79 32.06
C ARG A 184 36.91 -26.97 31.45
N ARG A 185 36.38 -27.53 30.35
CA ARG A 185 37.02 -28.65 29.63
C ARG A 185 37.71 -28.10 28.39
N LEU A 186 38.92 -27.58 28.57
CA LEU A 186 39.70 -26.95 27.50
C LEU A 186 39.79 -27.81 26.24
N GLY A 187 39.95 -29.14 26.35
CA GLY A 187 39.98 -30.03 25.19
C GLY A 187 38.69 -30.08 24.35
N ARG A 188 37.52 -29.80 24.96
CA ARG A 188 36.23 -29.73 24.23
C ARG A 188 35.89 -28.30 23.79
N GLU A 189 36.38 -27.30 24.51
CA GLU A 189 36.17 -25.88 24.19
C GLU A 189 37.15 -25.36 23.13
N ALA A 190 38.37 -25.88 23.09
CA ALA A 190 39.43 -25.51 22.16
C ALA A 190 38.99 -25.48 20.69
N PRO A 191 38.36 -26.52 20.10
CA PRO A 191 37.98 -26.48 18.68
C PRO A 191 36.97 -25.38 18.36
N VAL A 192 35.97 -25.18 19.23
CA VAL A 192 34.94 -24.13 19.05
C VAL A 192 35.56 -22.73 19.16
N LEU A 193 36.53 -22.55 20.07
CA LEU A 193 37.26 -21.30 20.22
C LEU A 193 38.20 -21.04 19.03
N LEU A 194 38.86 -22.08 18.52
CA LEU A 194 39.69 -21.99 17.31
C LEU A 194 38.87 -21.58 16.09
N ASP A 195 37.67 -22.14 15.90
CA ASP A 195 36.77 -21.74 14.80
C ASP A 195 36.34 -20.27 14.93
N LYS A 196 36.13 -19.77 16.16
CA LYS A 196 35.85 -18.35 16.40
C LYS A 196 37.04 -17.46 16.03
N ILE A 197 38.25 -17.87 16.43
CA ILE A 197 39.49 -17.14 16.11
C ILE A 197 39.72 -17.12 14.59
N LYS A 198 39.56 -18.26 13.90
CA LYS A 198 39.65 -18.33 12.43
C LYS A 198 38.69 -17.37 11.73
N ARG A 199 37.45 -17.24 12.22
CA ARG A 199 36.48 -16.28 11.67
C ARG A 199 36.88 -14.82 11.91
N LEU A 200 37.44 -14.51 13.08
CA LEU A 200 37.91 -13.15 13.38
C LEU A 200 39.15 -12.77 12.57
N VAL A 201 40.10 -13.70 12.43
CA VAL A 201 41.34 -13.50 11.65
C VAL A 201 41.07 -13.51 10.15
N GLY A 202 40.07 -14.24 9.65
CA GLY A 202 39.65 -14.19 8.25
C GLY A 202 38.77 -12.97 7.89
N GLN A 203 38.39 -12.16 8.87
CA GLN A 203 37.64 -10.91 8.69
C GLN A 203 38.53 -9.67 8.72
N THR A 204 39.81 -9.82 9.08
CA THR A 204 40.87 -8.81 8.95
C THR A 204 41.57 -8.94 7.61
#